data_AF-A0A0M3JMY6-F1
#
_entry.id   AF-A0A0M3JMY6-F1
#
_cell.length_a   1.000
_cell.length_b   1.000
_cell.length_c   1.000
_cell.angle_alpha   90.00
_cell.angle_beta   90.00
_cell.angle_gamma   90.00
#
_symmetry.space_group_name_H-M   'P 1'
#
loop_
_entity.id
_entity.type
_entity.pdbx_description
1 polymer ?
#
loop_
_entity_poly.entity_id
_entity_poly.type
_entity_poly.pdbx_seq_one_letter_code
_entity_poly.pdbx_strand_id
1 'polypeptide(L)'
;LKRCTYLVLDEADRMLDMGFEPQIRKIVSQIRPDRQTLMFSATWPKEVRKLAADFQTDAASLTVGSLELAANHNITQVIEVMEESNKQQRLMTILDAIMNQVCCVNVFIDASAFHLLATRNHAVNY
;
A
#
# COMPACT_ATOMS: atom_id res chain seq x y z
N LEU A 1 9.93 19.04 17.13
CA LEU A 1 8.46 19.24 17.15
C LEU A 1 7.94 19.42 18.59
N LYS A 2 8.46 20.41 19.33
CA LYS A 2 8.29 20.49 20.81
C LYS A 2 6.87 20.80 21.31
N ARG A 3 5.98 21.29 20.43
CA ARG A 3 4.58 21.62 20.75
C ARG A 3 3.56 20.65 20.16
N CYS A 4 4.02 19.61 19.46
CA CYS A 4 3.14 18.61 18.87
C CYS A 4 2.65 17.66 19.97
N THR A 5 1.35 17.69 20.24
CA THR A 5 0.67 16.83 21.24
C THR A 5 -0.14 15.72 20.58
N TYR A 6 -0.27 15.74 19.26
CA TYR A 6 -1.02 14.77 18.46
C TYR A 6 -0.18 14.28 17.30
N LEU A 7 -0.02 12.97 17.21
CA LEU A 7 0.64 12.28 16.10
C LEU A 7 -0.36 11.34 15.44
N VAL A 8 -0.46 11.39 14.12
CA VAL A 8 -1.25 10.45 13.32
C VAL A 8 -0.32 9.72 12.36
N LEU A 9 -0.39 8.39 12.37
CA LEU A 9 0.27 7.52 11.40
C LEU A 9 -0.82 6.86 10.56
N ASP A 10 -0.94 7.26 9.31
CA ASP A 10 -1.92 6.71 8.37
C ASP A 10 -1.24 5.74 7.40
N GLU A 11 -1.96 4.69 6.98
CA GLU A 11 -1.42 3.59 6.16
C GLU A 11 -0.10 3.00 6.71
N ALA A 12 -0.10 2.68 8.01
CA ALA A 12 1.13 2.31 8.74
C ALA A 12 1.83 1.06 8.18
N ASP A 13 1.07 0.08 7.69
CA ASP A 13 1.58 -1.08 6.94
C ASP A 13 2.30 -0.66 5.66
N ARG A 14 1.71 0.23 4.86
CA ARG A 14 2.34 0.73 3.63
C ARG A 14 3.62 1.49 3.88
N MET A 15 3.67 2.29 4.95
CA MET A 15 4.91 2.97 5.31
C MET A 15 6.03 1.97 5.67
N LEU A 16 5.71 0.85 6.31
CA LEU A 16 6.67 -0.20 6.59
C LEU A 16 7.10 -0.96 5.32
N ASP A 17 6.15 -1.27 4.42
CA ASP A 17 6.44 -1.89 3.11
C ASP A 17 7.42 -1.05 2.28
N MET A 18 7.31 0.28 2.37
CA MET A 18 8.22 1.24 1.70
C MET A 18 9.58 1.40 2.41
N GLY A 19 9.78 0.74 3.56
CA GLY A 19 11.00 0.84 4.34
C GLY A 19 11.16 2.16 5.10
N PHE A 20 10.05 2.88 5.40
CA PHE A 20 10.10 4.16 6.11
C PHE A 20 10.25 4.04 7.64
N GLU A 21 10.40 2.83 8.18
CA GLU A 21 10.54 2.62 9.62
C GLU A 21 11.64 3.50 10.26
N PRO A 22 12.87 3.57 9.73
CA PRO A 22 13.93 4.41 10.31
C PRO A 22 13.56 5.90 10.34
N GLN A 23 12.88 6.38 9.29
CA GLN A 23 12.46 7.77 9.14
C GLN A 23 11.35 8.10 10.13
N ILE A 24 10.36 7.21 10.30
CA ILE A 24 9.29 7.38 11.29
C ILE A 24 9.89 7.45 12.69
N ARG A 25 10.77 6.50 13.06
CA ARG A 25 11.44 6.50 14.37
C ARG A 25 12.20 7.80 14.62
N LYS A 26 12.90 8.31 13.61
CA LYS A 26 13.61 9.60 13.70
C LYS A 26 12.66 10.76 13.94
N ILE A 27 11.53 10.83 13.23
CA ILE A 27 10.52 11.89 13.41
C ILE A 27 9.91 11.81 14.81
N VAL A 28 9.47 10.62 15.22
CA VAL A 28 8.82 10.37 16.51
C VAL A 28 9.74 10.73 17.68
N SER A 29 11.05 10.45 17.56
CA SER A 29 12.05 10.80 18.58
C SER A 29 12.18 12.31 18.85
N GLN A 30 11.74 13.16 17.91
CA GLN A 30 11.78 14.62 18.04
C GLN A 30 10.47 15.23 18.56
N ILE A 31 9.50 14.39 18.87
CA ILE A 31 8.21 14.76 19.45
C ILE A 31 8.25 14.44 20.95
N ARG A 32 7.57 15.25 21.75
CA ARG A 32 7.42 15.01 23.18
C ARG A 32 6.80 13.62 23.45
N PRO A 33 7.18 12.92 24.54
CA PRO A 33 6.66 11.59 24.86
C PRO A 33 5.19 11.62 25.27
N ASP A 34 4.75 12.70 25.92
CA ASP A 34 3.37 12.95 26.32
C ASP A 34 2.56 13.54 25.15
N ARG A 35 2.34 12.68 24.16
CA ARG A 35 1.52 12.94 22.98
C ARG A 35 0.46 11.84 22.85
N GLN A 36 -0.68 12.19 22.29
CA GLN A 36 -1.65 11.21 21.82
C GLN A 36 -1.23 10.72 20.42
N THR A 37 -1.16 9.41 20.22
CA THR A 37 -0.74 8.80 18.95
C THR A 37 -1.88 7.94 18.39
N LEU A 38 -2.36 8.29 17.20
CA LEU A 38 -3.35 7.51 16.45
C LEU A 38 -2.65 6.79 15.31
N MET A 39 -3.02 5.53 15.08
CA MET A 39 -2.48 4.74 13.99
C MET A 39 -3.62 4.08 13.23
N PHE A 40 -3.60 4.23 11.92
CA PHE A 40 -4.55 3.67 10.97
C PHE A 40 -3.81 2.79 9.98
N SER A 41 -4.39 1.62 9.68
CA SER A 41 -3.81 0.67 8.73
C SER A 41 -4.88 -0.30 8.26
N ALA A 42 -4.82 -0.68 6.98
CA ALA A 42 -5.71 -1.68 6.40
C ALA A 42 -5.34 -3.11 6.83
N THR A 43 -4.08 -3.36 7.19
CA THR A 43 -3.60 -4.68 7.61
C THR A 43 -2.92 -4.61 8.97
N TRP A 44 -2.84 -5.73 9.70
CA TRP A 44 -2.26 -5.78 11.05
C TRP A 44 -1.20 -6.88 11.25
N PRO A 45 -0.13 -6.89 10.41
CA PRO A 45 0.95 -7.86 10.53
C PRO A 45 1.78 -7.65 11.82
N LYS A 46 2.74 -8.53 12.09
CA LYS A 46 3.52 -8.49 13.36
C LYS A 46 4.37 -7.22 13.46
N GLU A 47 4.83 -6.73 12.33
CA GLU A 47 5.69 -5.56 12.16
C GLU A 47 4.93 -4.28 12.56
N VAL A 48 3.69 -4.11 12.07
CA VAL A 48 2.81 -3.00 12.45
C VAL A 48 2.45 -3.07 13.94
N ARG A 49 2.18 -4.27 14.47
CA ARG A 49 1.94 -4.47 15.91
C ARG A 49 3.12 -4.03 16.77
N LYS A 50 4.34 -4.35 16.33
CA LYS A 50 5.57 -3.92 17.00
C LYS A 50 5.72 -2.40 16.95
N LEU A 51 5.43 -1.79 15.80
CA LEU A 51 5.44 -0.33 15.65
C LEU A 51 4.44 0.35 16.59
N ALA A 52 3.23 -0.19 16.71
CA ALA A 52 2.20 0.30 17.63
C ALA A 52 2.69 0.28 19.08
N ALA A 53 3.26 -0.84 19.51
CA ALA A 53 3.78 -1.03 20.87
C ALA A 53 4.93 -0.07 21.20
N ASP A 54 5.75 0.29 20.21
CA ASP A 54 6.87 1.22 20.40
C ASP A 54 6.41 2.68 20.49
N PHE A 55 5.30 3.05 19.84
CA PHE A 55 4.88 4.46 19.68
C PHE A 55 3.67 4.89 20.49
N GLN A 56 2.87 3.93 20.96
CA GLN A 56 1.67 4.18 21.73
C GLN A 56 1.82 3.69 23.18
N THR A 57 1.10 4.33 24.09
CA THR A 57 1.06 3.95 25.50
C THR A 57 -0.41 3.83 25.88
N ASP A 58 -0.81 2.68 26.44
CA ASP A 58 -2.21 2.39 26.82
C ASP A 58 -3.22 2.61 25.69
N ALA A 59 -2.92 2.10 24.49
CA ALA A 59 -3.78 2.27 23.32
C ALA A 59 -4.93 1.26 23.30
N ALA A 60 -6.13 1.77 22.99
CA ALA A 60 -7.26 0.96 22.60
C ALA A 60 -7.14 0.56 21.11
N SER A 61 -7.34 -0.72 20.81
CA SER A 61 -7.38 -1.24 19.44
C SER A 61 -8.83 -1.41 19.00
N LEU A 62 -9.18 -0.85 17.85
CA LEU A 62 -10.48 -1.06 17.20
C LEU A 62 -10.25 -1.67 15.82
N THR A 63 -10.82 -2.85 15.59
CA THR A 63 -10.80 -3.53 14.29
C THR A 63 -12.21 -3.60 13.75
N VAL A 64 -12.40 -3.17 12.50
CA VAL A 64 -13.68 -3.28 11.78
C VAL A 64 -13.55 -4.40 10.74
N GLY A 65 -14.37 -5.46 10.86
CA GLY A 65 -14.34 -6.62 9.97
C GLY A 65 -13.57 -7.82 10.54
N SER A 66 -13.19 -8.77 9.67
CA SER A 66 -12.35 -9.92 10.04
C SER A 66 -10.86 -9.56 9.97
N LEU A 67 -10.05 -10.14 10.85
CA LEU A 67 -8.58 -9.99 10.86
C LEU A 67 -7.90 -10.75 9.70
N GLU A 68 -8.63 -11.62 9.02
CA GLU A 68 -8.15 -12.27 7.81
C GLU A 68 -8.19 -11.27 6.65
N LEU A 69 -7.14 -11.27 5.82
CA LEU A 69 -7.09 -10.53 4.55
C LEU A 69 -8.22 -11.02 3.65
N ALA A 70 -9.40 -10.46 3.82
CA ALA A 70 -10.56 -10.74 3.02
C ALA A 70 -10.86 -9.49 2.20
N ALA A 71 -10.83 -9.65 0.88
CA ALA A 71 -11.34 -8.62 -0.01
C ALA A 71 -12.83 -8.36 0.31
N ASN A 72 -13.25 -7.10 0.22
CA ASN A 72 -14.60 -6.70 0.58
C ASN A 72 -15.64 -7.53 -0.21
N HIS A 73 -16.56 -8.19 0.50
CA HIS A 73 -17.58 -9.06 -0.09
C HIS A 73 -18.53 -8.34 -1.06
N ASN A 74 -18.62 -7.01 -1.00
CA ASN A 74 -19.41 -6.20 -1.92
C ASN A 74 -18.71 -5.96 -3.28
N ILE A 75 -17.46 -6.42 -3.45
CA ILE A 75 -16.68 -6.25 -4.68
C ILE A 75 -16.69 -7.56 -5.46
N THR A 76 -17.32 -7.56 -6.64
CA THR A 76 -17.22 -8.65 -7.61
C THR A 76 -15.80 -8.71 -8.17
N GLN A 77 -15.12 -9.83 -7.97
CA GLN A 77 -13.76 -10.07 -8.46
C GLN A 77 -13.80 -11.08 -9.60
N VAL A 78 -13.20 -10.71 -10.74
CA VAL A 78 -13.07 -11.58 -11.92
C VAL A 78 -11.58 -11.74 -12.22
N ILE A 79 -11.11 -12.99 -12.33
CA ILE A 79 -9.72 -13.32 -12.63
C ILE A 79 -9.68 -13.96 -14.02
N GLU A 80 -8.89 -13.36 -14.92
CA GLU A 80 -8.66 -13.89 -16.26
C GLU A 80 -7.18 -14.26 -16.43
N VAL A 81 -6.91 -15.53 -16.71
CA VAL A 81 -5.56 -16.05 -16.96
C VAL A 81 -5.29 -15.95 -18.47
N MET A 82 -4.28 -15.19 -18.86
CA MET A 82 -3.91 -14.98 -20.26
C MET A 82 -2.42 -14.68 -20.42
N GLU A 83 -1.92 -14.82 -21.64
CA GLU A 83 -0.55 -14.40 -22.01
C GLU A 83 -0.41 -12.87 -21.98
N GLU A 84 0.82 -12.40 -21.72
CA GLU A 84 1.12 -10.97 -21.59
C GLU A 84 0.81 -10.18 -22.88
N SER A 85 1.08 -10.78 -24.04
CA SER A 85 0.76 -10.25 -25.37
C SER A 85 -0.73 -9.93 -25.54
N ASN A 86 -1.61 -10.69 -24.88
CA ASN A 86 -3.06 -10.57 -25.03
C ASN A 86 -3.68 -9.54 -24.07
N LYS A 87 -2.94 -9.08 -23.05
CA LYS A 87 -3.45 -8.14 -22.04
C LYS A 87 -3.93 -6.82 -22.64
N GLN A 88 -3.16 -6.27 -23.59
CA GLN A 88 -3.50 -4.98 -24.21
C GLN A 88 -4.81 -5.07 -24.99
N GLN A 89 -4.98 -6.10 -25.82
CA GLN A 89 -6.21 -6.29 -26.60
C GLN A 89 -7.42 -6.54 -25.69
N ARG A 90 -7.22 -7.32 -24.62
CA ARG A 90 -8.28 -7.59 -23.65
C ARG A 90 -8.69 -6.33 -22.88
N LEU A 91 -7.73 -5.53 -22.43
CA LEU A 91 -7.99 -4.26 -21.75
C LEU A 91 -8.84 -3.33 -22.61
N MET A 92 -8.51 -3.17 -23.90
CA MET A 92 -9.30 -2.35 -24.83
C MET A 92 -10.74 -2.85 -24.94
N THR A 93 -10.93 -4.16 -25.03
CA THR A 93 -12.27 -4.76 -25.10
C THR A 93 -13.10 -4.47 -23.82
N ILE A 94 -12.46 -4.52 -22.65
CA ILE A 94 -13.10 -4.22 -21.37
C ILE A 94 -13.44 -2.72 -21.28
N LEU A 95 -12.50 -1.85 -21.66
CA LEU A 95 -12.72 -0.41 -21.66
C LEU A 95 -13.85 -0.01 -22.62
N ASP A 96 -13.92 -0.57 -23.83
CA ASP A 96 -15.00 -0.32 -24.79
C ASP A 96 -16.37 -0.71 -24.23
N ALA A 97 -16.46 -1.84 -23.53
CA ALA A 97 -17.69 -2.28 -22.88
C ALA A 97 -18.12 -1.33 -21.74
N ILE A 98 -17.15 -0.79 -21.00
CA ILE A 98 -17.38 0.07 -19.83
C ILE A 98 -17.59 1.54 -20.22
N MET A 99 -16.99 2.03 -21.31
CA MET A 99 -17.11 3.43 -21.78
C MET A 99 -18.55 3.85 -22.08
N ASN A 100 -19.45 2.89 -22.30
CA ASN A 100 -20.89 3.15 -22.45
C ASN A 100 -21.60 3.42 -21.10
N GLN A 101 -20.87 3.40 -19.98
CA GLN A 101 -21.37 3.67 -18.64
C GLN A 101 -20.67 4.91 -18.06
N VAL A 102 -21.42 5.75 -17.32
CA VAL A 102 -20.84 6.88 -16.59
C VAL A 102 -20.15 6.33 -15.33
N CYS A 103 -18.88 5.99 -15.45
CA CYS A 103 -18.08 5.49 -14.34
C CYS A 103 -16.60 5.89 -14.46
N CYS A 104 -15.91 5.94 -13.32
CA CYS A 104 -14.46 6.14 -13.27
C CYS A 104 -13.78 4.76 -13.22
N VAL A 105 -12.77 4.56 -14.07
CA VAL A 105 -12.02 3.30 -14.14
C VAL A 105 -10.57 3.55 -13.70
N ASN A 106 -10.10 2.79 -12.72
CA ASN A 106 -8.69 2.79 -12.30
C ASN A 106 -7.99 1.55 -12.86
N VAL A 107 -6.91 1.76 -13.61
CA VAL A 107 -6.06 0.68 -14.16
C VAL A 107 -4.70 0.71 -13.46
N PHE A 108 -4.36 -0.36 -12.77
CA PHE A 108 -3.06 -0.53 -12.13
C PHE A 108 -2.14 -1.37 -13.03
N ILE A 109 -0.95 -0.85 -13.31
CA ILE A 109 0.07 -1.52 -14.13
C ILE A 109 1.35 -1.61 -13.30
N ASP A 110 1.94 -2.79 -13.20
CA ASP A 110 3.25 -2.98 -12.60
C ASP A 110 4.34 -2.72 -13.66
N ALA A 111 5.15 -1.68 -13.45
CA ALA A 111 6.24 -1.30 -14.35
C ALA A 111 7.60 -1.91 -13.95
N SER A 112 7.66 -2.70 -12.87
CA SER A 112 8.93 -3.19 -12.32
C SER A 112 9.70 -4.17 -13.23
N ALA A 113 9.09 -4.64 -14.32
CA ALA A 113 9.76 -5.48 -15.32
C ALA A 113 10.69 -4.71 -16.30
N PHE A 114 10.57 -3.38 -16.43
CA PHE A 114 11.34 -2.64 -17.43
C PHE A 114 12.84 -2.50 -17.09
N HIS A 115 13.22 -2.57 -15.81
CA HIS A 115 14.61 -2.43 -15.38
C HIS A 115 15.50 -3.63 -15.77
N LEU A 116 14.89 -4.81 -15.98
CA LEU A 116 15.61 -6.02 -16.39
C LEU A 116 15.92 -6.07 -17.90
N LEU A 117 15.17 -5.31 -18.71
CA LEU A 117 15.38 -5.25 -20.17
C LEU A 117 16.41 -4.18 -20.57
N ALA A 118 16.59 -3.12 -19.78
CA ALA A 118 17.58 -2.08 -20.07
C ALA A 118 19.03 -2.52 -19.76
N THR A 119 19.23 -3.45 -18.83
CA THR A 119 20.57 -3.93 -18.43
C THR A 119 21.13 -5.06 -19.30
N ARG A 120 20.33 -5.65 -20.21
CA ARG A 120 20.77 -6.72 -21.11
C ARG A 120 21.23 -6.26 -22.51
N ASN A 121 21.00 -4.99 -22.88
CA ASN A 121 21.33 -4.48 -24.23
C ASN A 121 22.65 -3.71 -24.35
N HIS A 122 23.49 -3.67 -23.32
CA HIS A 122 24.83 -3.05 -23.39
C HIS A 122 26.01 -4.04 -23.50
N ALA A 123 25.74 -5.27 -23.93
CA ALA A 123 26.79 -6.25 -24.25
C ALA A 123 26.61 -6.81 -25.66
N VAL A 124 26.75 -5.95 -26.68
CA VAL A 124 27.05 -6.39 -28.05
C VAL A 124 28.19 -5.52 -28.58
N ASN A 125 29.29 -6.19 -28.88
CA ASN A 125 30.53 -5.70 -29.47
C ASN A 125 30.29 -4.79 -30.69
N TYR A 126 30.93 -3.62 -30.73
CA TYR A 126 32.05 -3.28 -31.62
C TYR A 126 32.83 -2.12 -31.00
#